data_AF-A0A942KYB0-F1
#
_entry.id   AF-A0A942KYB0-F1
#
_cell.length_a   1.000
_cell.length_b   1.000
_cell.length_c   1.000
_cell.angle_alpha   90.00
_cell.angle_beta   90.00
_cell.angle_gamma   90.00
#
_symmetry.space_group_name_H-M   'P 1'
#
loop_
_entity.id
_entity.type
_entity.pdbx_description
1 polymer ?
#
loop_
_entity_poly.entity_id
_entity_poly.type
_entity_poly.pdbx_seq_one_letter_code
_entity_poly.pdbx_strand_id
1 'polypeptide(L)'
;MQIANAIRICVKGAADAPGVFLRPEPNKDSRARRSMRRTLLRFIVLSMATVCLLQPAAGYQAPETSSTTTLPFPGGLTATVTLNKTQAGGVAWSAPAGTVGFNSFGGATSAMLSPANLPVTTPAQSLFLMPANCNLTAGTTIICANQGTVTVSFNREVTNPVLQLSGLGANQSGAPTNGSTFNSILDVQSFVGTGSLPTVTLLSDNSTFAASGSRIGNPVASDSSCVSGSNLAQCGSVRINGTFSSITFDVKFAIRSTSAVTAWNAISPGDGFNLTISVDEDFGDAPAALQGATVASHILGPLHLGASVTADNTTTRNGGALSTSPVANPSATGDTDDGVTLPAGDFVRGSTVQIPVTVTGTGGRLQGWIDWGRDNIFATTGDRIASNAIDGGAGDSDGTANGIITLSVPVPTGALPGTSFARFRLSTTDGLGPTELAPDGEVEDYQITIVSPVADLAITKTNGVTAVSAGGTTSYTLWVTNNGPSPVTGAILSDPAAAGLTKTAVACSSTAGQCATAPTVAQIEGGSFTLPALASGQFYELTVTATVSATSGTVSNTATVAAPAGTTDPAPA
;
A
#
# COMPACT_ATOMS: atom_id res chain seq x y z
N MET A 1 29.47 -23.33 30.26
CA MET A 1 29.05 -24.44 29.36
C MET A 1 29.69 -24.38 27.96
N GLN A 2 30.48 -23.36 27.60
CA GLN A 2 31.19 -23.27 26.29
C GLN A 2 32.62 -23.87 26.27
N ILE A 3 33.30 -24.04 27.41
CA ILE A 3 34.65 -24.62 27.45
C ILE A 3 34.64 -26.15 27.17
N ALA A 4 33.55 -26.84 27.51
CA ALA A 4 33.41 -28.29 27.28
C ALA A 4 33.14 -28.65 25.80
N ASN A 5 32.53 -27.75 25.01
CA ASN A 5 32.28 -27.98 23.58
C ASN A 5 33.50 -27.68 22.70
N ALA A 6 34.40 -26.78 23.10
CA ALA A 6 35.65 -26.52 22.40
C ALA A 6 36.61 -27.73 22.44
N ILE A 7 36.62 -28.47 23.55
CA ILE A 7 37.44 -29.69 23.70
C ILE A 7 36.89 -30.86 22.86
N ARG A 8 35.57 -30.96 22.66
CA ARG A 8 34.94 -32.02 21.84
C ARG A 8 35.18 -31.86 20.33
N ILE A 9 35.33 -30.63 19.83
CA ILE A 9 35.53 -30.36 18.40
C ILE A 9 36.98 -30.66 17.98
N CYS A 10 37.96 -30.37 18.85
CA CYS A 10 39.37 -30.68 18.58
C CYS A 10 39.68 -32.19 18.52
N VAL A 11 38.95 -33.02 19.28
CA VAL A 11 39.18 -34.49 19.31
C VAL A 11 38.56 -35.20 18.10
N LYS A 12 37.53 -34.62 17.47
CA LYS A 12 36.81 -35.24 16.33
C LYS A 12 37.55 -35.07 15.00
N GLY A 13 38.31 -33.99 14.82
CA GLY A 13 39.04 -33.71 13.57
C GLY A 13 40.32 -34.54 13.34
N ALA A 14 40.77 -35.30 14.34
CA ALA A 14 41.98 -36.13 14.23
C ALA A 14 41.70 -37.59 13.80
N ALA A 15 40.42 -37.97 13.59
CA ALA A 15 40.03 -39.34 13.26
C ALA A 15 39.92 -39.64 11.74
N ASP A 16 39.98 -38.62 10.87
CA ASP A 16 39.69 -38.75 9.43
C ASP A 16 40.93 -38.59 8.51
N ALA A 17 42.11 -39.03 8.95
CA ALA A 17 43.28 -39.13 8.06
C ALA A 17 43.42 -40.56 7.49
N PRO A 18 43.63 -40.73 6.16
CA PRO A 18 43.60 -42.03 5.52
C PRO A 18 44.85 -42.90 5.79
N GLY A 19 44.56 -44.14 6.20
CA GLY A 19 45.32 -45.39 6.19
C GLY A 19 46.83 -45.43 5.87
N VAL A 20 47.59 -46.02 6.81
CA VAL A 20 48.54 -47.09 6.47
C VAL A 20 48.26 -48.29 7.38
N PHE A 21 47.69 -49.33 6.78
CA PHE A 21 47.47 -50.64 7.38
C PHE A 21 48.82 -51.35 7.58
N LEU A 22 49.17 -51.68 8.81
CA LEU A 22 50.09 -52.79 9.11
C LEU A 22 49.46 -53.65 10.20
N ARG A 23 48.92 -54.81 9.80
CA ARG A 23 48.44 -55.86 10.72
C ARG A 23 49.64 -56.49 11.46
N PRO A 24 49.44 -57.00 12.70
CA PRO A 24 50.50 -57.44 13.57
C PRO A 24 50.77 -58.95 13.48
N GLU A 25 52.03 -59.35 13.66
CA GLU A 25 52.42 -60.72 14.00
C GLU A 25 53.40 -60.70 15.20
N PRO A 26 53.42 -61.77 16.02
CA PRO A 26 53.78 -61.69 17.43
C PRO A 26 55.16 -62.30 17.70
N ASN A 27 56.02 -61.59 18.45
CA ASN A 27 56.73 -62.12 19.62
C ASN A 27 57.90 -61.24 20.08
N LYS A 28 58.09 -61.31 21.41
CA LYS A 28 59.27 -60.97 22.23
C LYS A 28 59.46 -59.53 22.72
N ASP A 29 59.48 -59.49 24.05
CA ASP A 29 60.11 -58.56 24.99
C ASP A 29 59.48 -57.20 25.32
N SER A 30 58.65 -57.31 26.35
CA SER A 30 58.00 -56.32 27.18
C SER A 30 58.89 -55.89 28.36
N ARG A 31 59.58 -54.76 28.21
CA ARG A 31 59.83 -53.78 29.30
C ARG A 31 60.48 -52.48 28.79
N ALA A 32 61.30 -52.53 27.73
CA ALA A 32 61.92 -51.34 27.14
C ALA A 32 60.95 -50.42 26.38
N ARG A 33 59.92 -50.97 25.71
CA ARG A 33 58.96 -50.18 24.90
C ARG A 33 57.93 -49.38 25.72
N ARG A 34 57.65 -49.76 26.98
CA ARG A 34 56.72 -49.01 27.87
C ARG A 34 57.36 -47.75 28.46
N SER A 35 58.67 -47.77 28.69
CA SER A 35 59.44 -46.60 29.16
C SER A 35 59.62 -45.59 28.02
N MET A 36 60.02 -46.05 26.83
CA MET A 36 60.23 -45.20 25.66
C MET A 36 58.93 -44.54 25.16
N ARG A 37 57.78 -45.24 25.21
CA ARG A 37 56.47 -44.64 24.85
C ARG A 37 55.98 -43.59 25.85
N ARG A 38 56.30 -43.69 27.14
CA ARG A 38 55.91 -42.68 28.14
C ARG A 38 56.81 -41.44 28.08
N THR A 39 58.09 -41.60 27.75
CA THR A 39 59.02 -40.48 27.56
C THR A 39 58.80 -39.77 26.23
N LEU A 40 58.53 -40.50 25.13
CA LEU A 40 58.23 -39.90 23.82
C LEU A 40 56.87 -39.19 23.81
N LEU A 41 55.85 -39.72 24.48
CA LEU A 41 54.54 -39.07 24.61
C LEU A 41 54.59 -37.83 25.54
N ARG A 42 55.45 -37.82 26.57
CA ARG A 42 55.71 -36.62 27.39
C ARG A 42 56.52 -35.56 26.64
N PHE A 43 57.46 -35.95 25.78
CA PHE A 43 58.20 -35.00 24.93
C PHE A 43 57.33 -34.39 23.82
N ILE A 44 56.40 -35.14 23.23
CA ILE A 44 55.47 -34.63 22.20
C ILE A 44 54.40 -33.72 22.82
N VAL A 45 53.90 -34.04 24.03
CA VAL A 45 52.92 -33.19 24.73
C VAL A 45 53.58 -31.91 25.28
N LEU A 46 54.84 -31.96 25.73
CA LEU A 46 55.57 -30.78 26.20
C LEU A 46 56.07 -29.91 25.03
N SER A 47 56.41 -30.49 23.86
CA SER A 47 56.76 -29.71 22.67
C SER A 47 55.55 -29.06 21.99
N MET A 48 54.38 -29.72 21.96
CA MET A 48 53.15 -29.08 21.46
C MET A 48 52.59 -27.99 22.38
N ALA A 49 52.81 -28.09 23.70
CA ALA A 49 52.46 -27.01 24.63
C ALA A 49 53.39 -25.79 24.50
N THR A 50 54.66 -25.99 24.12
CA THR A 50 55.66 -24.90 24.03
C THR A 50 55.65 -24.21 22.65
N VAL A 51 55.31 -24.92 21.57
CA VAL A 51 55.11 -24.31 20.23
C VAL A 51 53.84 -23.42 20.19
N CYS A 52 52.91 -23.62 21.13
CA CYS A 52 51.73 -22.76 21.28
C CYS A 52 52.01 -21.43 22.01
N LEU A 53 53.19 -21.26 22.64
CA LEU A 53 53.53 -20.09 23.47
C LEU A 53 54.56 -19.13 22.82
N LEU A 54 54.99 -19.40 21.59
CA LEU A 54 56.04 -18.61 20.89
C LEU A 54 55.64 -18.17 19.47
N GLN A 55 54.36 -18.17 19.13
CA GLN A 55 53.92 -17.36 17.99
C GLN A 55 53.94 -15.90 18.43
N PRO A 56 54.53 -14.96 17.65
CA PRO A 56 54.17 -13.56 17.83
C PRO A 56 52.64 -13.52 17.76
N ALA A 57 52.01 -12.72 18.61
CA ALA A 57 50.57 -12.49 18.54
C ALA A 57 50.24 -11.99 17.13
N ALA A 58 50.00 -12.90 16.19
CA ALA A 58 49.20 -12.64 15.03
C ALA A 58 47.86 -12.30 15.64
N GLY A 59 47.53 -11.00 15.60
CA GLY A 59 46.31 -10.48 16.19
C GLY A 59 45.18 -11.43 15.80
N TYR A 60 44.60 -12.10 16.80
CA TYR A 60 43.36 -12.80 16.60
C TYR A 60 42.36 -11.69 16.27
N GLN A 61 42.22 -11.35 14.99
CA GLN A 61 41.09 -10.56 14.52
C GLN A 61 39.90 -11.44 14.83
N ALA A 62 39.26 -11.18 15.98
CA ALA A 62 37.95 -11.68 16.27
C ALA A 62 37.10 -11.37 15.03
N PRO A 63 36.33 -12.34 14.51
CA PRO A 63 35.50 -12.10 13.33
C PRO A 63 34.66 -10.86 13.59
N GLU A 64 34.62 -9.94 12.63
CA GLU A 64 33.71 -8.80 12.63
C GLU A 64 32.28 -9.33 12.68
N THR A 65 31.73 -9.47 13.89
CA THR A 65 30.45 -10.17 14.09
C THR A 65 29.31 -9.24 13.70
N SER A 66 28.80 -9.40 12.47
CA SER A 66 27.51 -8.86 12.07
C SER A 66 26.41 -9.38 12.99
N SER A 67 25.51 -8.51 13.45
CA SER A 67 24.38 -8.87 14.31
C SER A 67 23.10 -8.25 13.79
N THR A 68 22.01 -9.01 13.73
CA THR A 68 20.74 -8.59 13.11
C THR A 68 19.57 -8.68 14.06
N THR A 69 18.59 -7.81 13.88
CA THR A 69 17.30 -7.82 14.57
C THR A 69 16.18 -7.46 13.60
N THR A 70 15.01 -8.06 13.74
CA THR A 70 13.87 -7.82 12.84
C THR A 70 12.68 -7.26 13.60
N LEU A 71 12.16 -6.13 13.12
CA LEU A 71 10.96 -5.47 13.58
C LEU A 71 9.81 -5.85 12.63
N PRO A 72 8.77 -6.56 13.12
CA PRO A 72 7.59 -6.85 12.32
C PRO A 72 6.68 -5.61 12.24
N PHE A 73 6.02 -5.46 11.09
CA PHE A 73 4.99 -4.46 10.85
C PHE A 73 3.70 -5.15 10.36
N PRO A 74 2.56 -4.47 10.47
CA PRO A 74 1.35 -4.86 9.75
C PRO A 74 1.59 -5.08 8.25
N GLY A 75 0.69 -5.82 7.59
CA GLY A 75 0.79 -6.08 6.14
C GLY A 75 1.97 -6.99 5.74
N GLY A 76 2.64 -7.64 6.71
CA GLY A 76 3.78 -8.51 6.46
C GLY A 76 5.07 -7.77 6.09
N LEU A 77 5.12 -6.45 6.24
CA LEU A 77 6.37 -5.69 6.16
C LEU A 77 7.28 -6.09 7.32
N THR A 78 8.57 -6.24 7.05
CA THR A 78 9.60 -6.44 8.07
C THR A 78 10.74 -5.46 7.87
N ALA A 79 11.17 -4.78 8.92
CA ALA A 79 12.41 -4.00 8.91
C ALA A 79 13.49 -4.73 9.71
N THR A 80 14.57 -5.11 9.05
CA THR A 80 15.74 -5.74 9.66
C THR A 80 16.83 -4.70 9.89
N VAL A 81 17.23 -4.50 11.14
CA VAL A 81 18.37 -3.67 11.51
C VAL A 81 19.60 -4.56 11.67
N THR A 82 20.64 -4.29 10.91
CA THR A 82 21.90 -5.04 10.89
C THR A 82 23.03 -4.13 11.36
N LEU A 83 23.82 -4.61 12.32
CA LEU A 83 25.03 -3.95 12.79
C LEU A 83 26.24 -4.67 12.23
N ASN A 84 27.15 -3.94 11.59
CA ASN A 84 28.47 -4.44 11.21
C ASN A 84 29.53 -3.64 11.96
N LYS A 85 30.37 -4.33 12.74
CA LYS A 85 31.41 -3.70 13.52
C LYS A 85 32.72 -3.81 12.78
N THR A 86 33.39 -2.67 12.53
CA THR A 86 34.67 -2.63 11.81
C THR A 86 35.89 -2.82 12.72
N GLN A 87 35.75 -2.70 14.05
CA GLN A 87 36.88 -2.69 14.99
C GLN A 87 36.53 -3.24 16.39
N ALA A 88 37.53 -3.63 17.19
CA ALA A 88 37.35 -4.01 18.59
C ALA A 88 36.94 -2.78 19.44
N GLY A 89 35.64 -2.69 19.76
CA GLY A 89 35.05 -1.56 20.51
C GLY A 89 34.29 -0.53 19.67
N GLY A 90 33.65 -0.91 18.56
CA GLY A 90 32.66 -0.12 17.83
C GLY A 90 31.19 -0.32 18.26
N VAL A 91 30.24 -0.22 17.32
CA VAL A 91 28.79 -0.35 17.60
C VAL A 91 28.40 -1.77 18.05
N ALA A 92 27.53 -1.88 19.05
CA ALA A 92 27.03 -3.14 19.59
C ALA A 92 25.60 -3.03 20.15
N TRP A 93 24.92 -4.16 20.30
CA TRP A 93 23.62 -4.24 20.98
C TRP A 93 23.79 -4.10 22.51
N SER A 94 22.97 -3.27 23.15
CA SER A 94 22.96 -3.13 24.62
C SER A 94 21.93 -4.01 25.32
N ALA A 95 20.92 -4.51 24.59
CA ALA A 95 19.91 -5.44 25.08
C ALA A 95 19.36 -6.32 23.92
N PRO A 96 18.71 -7.46 24.21
CA PRO A 96 17.97 -8.21 23.20
C PRO A 96 16.86 -7.38 22.56
N ALA A 97 16.63 -7.59 21.28
CA ALA A 97 15.61 -6.95 20.47
C ALA A 97 14.23 -6.89 21.14
N GLY A 98 13.58 -5.72 21.14
CA GLY A 98 12.18 -5.57 21.59
C GLY A 98 11.94 -5.74 23.09
N THR A 99 13.00 -5.88 23.90
CA THR A 99 12.90 -6.03 25.37
C THR A 99 12.87 -4.69 26.11
N VAL A 100 13.09 -3.60 25.38
CA VAL A 100 13.27 -2.24 25.89
C VAL A 100 12.36 -1.27 25.14
N GLY A 101 11.58 -0.50 25.90
CA GLY A 101 10.76 0.59 25.35
C GLY A 101 11.65 1.71 24.82
N PHE A 102 11.13 2.50 23.88
CA PHE A 102 11.83 3.65 23.29
C PHE A 102 12.27 4.72 24.32
N ASN A 103 11.65 4.78 25.50
CA ASN A 103 12.08 5.62 26.64
C ASN A 103 13.26 5.08 27.46
N SER A 104 13.72 3.84 27.22
CA SER A 104 14.76 3.19 28.02
C SER A 104 16.11 3.89 28.01
N PHE A 105 16.42 4.61 26.92
CA PHE A 105 17.58 5.50 26.79
C PHE A 105 17.09 6.91 26.46
N GLY A 106 17.66 7.91 27.14
CA GLY A 106 17.32 9.31 26.91
C GLY A 106 15.96 9.76 27.45
N GLY A 107 15.03 8.89 27.85
CA GLY A 107 13.76 9.32 28.46
C GLY A 107 12.79 10.01 27.50
N ALA A 108 12.77 9.61 26.22
CA ALA A 108 11.87 10.15 25.21
C ALA A 108 10.41 10.19 25.66
N THR A 109 9.71 11.27 25.30
CA THR A 109 8.25 11.40 25.45
C THR A 109 7.56 11.27 24.10
N SER A 110 6.27 10.91 24.08
CA SER A 110 5.49 10.76 22.85
C SER A 110 5.36 12.06 22.05
N ALA A 111 5.46 13.22 22.73
CA ALA A 111 5.43 14.55 22.12
C ALA A 111 6.72 14.91 21.36
N MET A 112 7.79 14.13 21.53
CA MET A 112 9.06 14.36 20.81
C MET A 112 9.11 13.63 19.47
N LEU A 113 8.11 12.80 19.16
CA LEU A 113 8.11 11.86 18.06
C LEU A 113 7.03 12.18 17.02
N SER A 114 7.31 11.87 15.77
CA SER A 114 6.44 11.97 14.60
C SER A 114 6.31 10.60 13.94
N PRO A 115 5.12 10.07 13.62
CA PRO A 115 3.84 10.74 13.76
C PRO A 115 3.51 11.07 15.22
N ALA A 116 2.76 12.14 15.46
CA ALA A 116 2.52 12.60 16.85
C ALA A 116 1.95 11.46 17.71
N ASN A 117 2.25 11.42 19.01
CA ASN A 117 1.72 10.42 19.95
C ASN A 117 2.24 8.97 19.82
N LEU A 118 3.43 8.76 19.23
CA LEU A 118 4.09 7.45 19.31
C LEU A 118 4.23 6.99 20.78
N PRO A 119 3.67 5.82 21.17
CA PRO A 119 3.81 5.32 22.53
C PRO A 119 5.28 5.10 22.87
N VAL A 120 5.75 5.64 23.99
CA VAL A 120 7.16 5.50 24.40
C VAL A 120 7.54 4.07 24.80
N THR A 121 6.55 3.19 24.95
CA THR A 121 6.69 1.74 25.10
C THR A 121 6.89 1.01 23.76
N THR A 122 6.87 1.72 22.63
CA THR A 122 7.09 1.14 21.30
C THR A 122 8.40 0.34 21.31
N PRO A 123 8.40 -0.92 20.82
CA PRO A 123 9.61 -1.71 20.72
C PRO A 123 10.68 -0.96 19.94
N ALA A 124 11.84 -0.82 20.57
CA ALA A 124 13.00 -0.18 19.99
C ALA A 124 14.21 -1.13 20.06
N GLN A 125 15.20 -0.78 19.26
CA GLN A 125 16.49 -1.42 19.24
C GLN A 125 17.47 -0.50 19.97
N SER A 126 18.12 -1.00 21.03
CA SER A 126 19.07 -0.20 21.81
C SER A 126 20.50 -0.50 21.38
N LEU A 127 21.17 0.54 20.90
CA LEU A 127 22.54 0.48 20.41
C LEU A 127 23.46 1.16 21.42
N PHE A 128 24.68 0.64 21.53
CA PHE A 128 25.76 1.24 22.29
C PHE A 128 27.00 1.39 21.42
N LEU A 129 27.64 2.55 21.51
CA LEU A 129 28.87 2.89 20.84
C LEU A 129 29.99 3.03 21.87
N MET A 130 31.07 2.31 21.61
CA MET A 130 32.32 2.48 22.32
C MET A 130 33.28 3.32 21.44
N PRO A 131 34.11 4.20 22.03
CA PRO A 131 35.14 4.95 21.30
C PRO A 131 36.37 4.09 21.02
N ALA A 132 36.34 3.21 20.02
CA ALA A 132 37.56 2.53 19.60
C ALA A 132 38.48 3.45 18.79
N ASN A 133 39.77 3.46 19.17
CA ASN A 133 40.87 4.09 18.44
C ASN A 133 40.70 5.61 18.17
N CYS A 134 39.94 6.29 19.01
CA CYS A 134 39.86 7.76 19.02
C CYS A 134 41.11 8.33 19.71
N ASN A 135 42.04 8.91 18.95
CA ASN A 135 43.22 9.56 19.54
C ASN A 135 42.85 10.98 20.00
N LEU A 136 42.84 11.22 21.31
CA LEU A 136 42.36 12.49 21.89
C LEU A 136 43.50 13.46 22.18
N THR A 137 43.28 14.73 21.83
CA THR A 137 44.10 15.86 22.29
C THR A 137 43.27 16.71 23.25
N ALA A 138 43.87 17.27 24.30
CA ALA A 138 43.14 18.16 25.22
C ALA A 138 42.54 19.35 24.48
N GLY A 139 41.29 19.71 24.80
CA GLY A 139 40.64 20.90 24.31
C GLY A 139 40.14 20.82 22.86
N THR A 140 40.20 19.66 22.21
CA THR A 140 39.74 19.48 20.82
C THR A 140 38.43 18.69 20.73
N THR A 141 37.64 18.99 19.70
CA THR A 141 36.53 18.17 19.23
C THR A 141 37.03 17.28 18.11
N ILE A 142 36.82 15.96 18.23
CA ILE A 142 37.26 14.97 17.25
C ILE A 142 36.07 14.11 16.85
N ILE A 143 35.89 13.90 15.54
CA ILE A 143 35.03 12.86 15.00
C ILE A 143 35.93 11.68 14.67
N CYS A 144 35.72 10.56 15.35
CA CYS A 144 36.48 9.35 15.14
C CYS A 144 36.18 8.73 13.76
N ALA A 145 37.09 7.87 13.31
CA ALA A 145 36.83 7.03 12.14
C ALA A 145 35.56 6.19 12.34
N ASN A 146 35.02 5.66 11.23
CA ASN A 146 33.83 4.83 11.23
C ASN A 146 33.94 3.67 12.25
N GLN A 147 33.01 3.61 13.20
CA GLN A 147 32.94 2.61 14.27
C GLN A 147 32.14 1.37 13.85
N GLY A 148 31.54 1.40 12.66
CA GLY A 148 30.73 0.32 12.11
C GLY A 148 29.56 0.87 11.31
N THR A 149 28.75 -0.01 10.73
CA THR A 149 27.56 0.40 9.99
C THR A 149 26.28 -0.08 10.68
N VAL A 150 25.23 0.72 10.58
CA VAL A 150 23.84 0.33 10.86
C VAL A 150 23.11 0.29 9.53
N THR A 151 22.64 -0.89 9.13
CA THR A 151 21.84 -1.07 7.92
C THR A 151 20.40 -1.34 8.32
N VAL A 152 19.47 -0.54 7.83
CA VAL A 152 18.03 -0.79 7.91
C VAL A 152 17.58 -1.34 6.57
N SER A 153 17.11 -2.59 6.54
CA SER A 153 16.60 -3.23 5.33
C SER A 153 15.13 -3.60 5.49
N PHE A 154 14.35 -3.41 4.44
CA PHE A 154 12.96 -3.80 4.34
C PHE A 154 12.84 -5.01 3.41
N ASN A 155 11.84 -5.88 3.63
CA ASN A 155 11.59 -7.01 2.72
C ASN A 155 10.91 -6.60 1.40
N ARG A 156 10.66 -5.31 1.21
CA ARG A 156 10.12 -4.66 0.01
C ARG A 156 10.56 -3.18 0.01
N GLU A 157 10.39 -2.48 -1.11
CA GLU A 157 10.63 -1.04 -1.13
C GLU A 157 9.55 -0.28 -0.35
N VAL A 158 9.99 0.72 0.42
CA VAL A 158 9.12 1.66 1.15
C VAL A 158 9.48 3.09 0.77
N THR A 159 8.50 3.98 0.80
CA THR A 159 8.70 5.41 0.51
C THR A 159 8.74 6.21 1.81
N ASN A 160 9.73 7.11 1.92
CA ASN A 160 9.86 8.10 2.99
C ASN A 160 9.78 7.58 4.45
N PRO A 161 10.36 6.42 4.80
CA PRO A 161 10.26 5.91 6.17
C PRO A 161 10.91 6.87 7.17
N VAL A 162 10.41 6.81 8.40
CA VAL A 162 10.81 7.70 9.48
C VAL A 162 11.59 6.91 10.53
N LEU A 163 12.80 7.36 10.80
CA LEU A 163 13.63 6.87 11.89
C LEU A 163 13.33 7.67 13.16
N GLN A 164 12.99 6.94 14.22
CA GLN A 164 12.80 7.46 15.57
C GLN A 164 14.06 7.20 16.37
N LEU A 165 14.65 8.24 16.92
CA LEU A 165 15.91 8.16 17.66
C LEU A 165 15.73 8.75 19.05
N SER A 166 16.26 8.10 20.09
CA SER A 166 16.31 8.67 21.44
C SER A 166 17.64 8.42 22.12
N GLY A 167 18.12 9.40 22.89
CA GLY A 167 19.36 9.28 23.65
C GLY A 167 20.64 9.49 22.84
N LEU A 168 20.60 10.08 21.64
CA LEU A 168 21.85 10.46 20.96
C LEU A 168 22.62 11.50 21.79
N GLY A 169 23.84 11.16 22.18
CA GLY A 169 24.66 11.94 23.10
C GLY A 169 24.34 11.71 24.58
N ALA A 170 23.62 10.63 24.93
CA ALA A 170 23.32 10.26 26.32
C ALA A 170 24.43 9.38 26.89
N ASN A 171 24.84 9.68 28.12
CA ASN A 171 25.85 8.88 28.79
C ASN A 171 25.27 7.53 29.28
N GLN A 172 25.80 6.42 28.79
CA GLN A 172 25.53 5.10 29.36
C GLN A 172 26.74 4.69 30.20
N SER A 173 26.57 4.79 31.53
CA SER A 173 27.47 4.31 32.59
C SER A 173 28.82 5.04 32.76
N GLY A 174 28.88 5.81 33.85
CA GLY A 174 30.08 6.48 34.35
C GLY A 174 30.22 7.89 33.77
N ALA A 175 30.03 8.91 34.62
CA ALA A 175 30.31 10.29 34.21
C ALA A 175 31.71 10.38 33.58
N PRO A 176 31.91 11.06 32.44
CA PRO A 176 33.24 11.43 32.01
C PRO A 176 33.89 12.15 33.17
N THR A 177 34.92 11.56 33.76
CA THR A 177 35.50 11.99 35.03
C THR A 177 36.20 13.37 34.95
N ASN A 178 36.04 14.12 33.86
CA ASN A 178 36.77 15.35 33.57
C ASN A 178 36.01 16.43 32.75
N GLY A 179 34.70 16.31 32.52
CA GLY A 179 33.92 17.32 31.77
C GLY A 179 33.95 17.18 30.23
N SER A 180 34.41 16.04 29.73
CA SER A 180 34.32 15.67 28.31
C SER A 180 32.89 15.29 27.91
N THR A 181 32.56 15.36 26.62
CA THR A 181 31.21 15.06 26.11
C THR A 181 31.28 14.07 24.93
N PHE A 182 30.37 13.09 24.88
CA PHE A 182 30.35 12.00 23.89
C PHE A 182 29.09 12.03 23.04
N ASN A 183 29.20 11.76 21.74
CA ASN A 183 28.06 11.74 20.83
C ASN A 183 28.20 10.75 19.66
N SER A 184 27.15 10.02 19.38
CA SER A 184 26.92 9.24 18.17
C SER A 184 26.50 10.12 16.99
N ILE A 185 27.10 9.86 15.83
CA ILE A 185 26.73 10.47 14.55
C ILE A 185 26.39 9.34 13.59
N LEU A 186 25.27 9.46 12.89
CA LEU A 186 24.89 8.57 11.81
C LEU A 186 25.03 9.35 10.50
N ASP A 187 25.91 8.90 9.61
CA ASP A 187 26.07 9.46 8.27
C ASP A 187 25.50 8.46 7.26
N VAL A 188 24.55 8.85 6.42
CA VAL A 188 24.09 8.01 5.31
C VAL A 188 25.29 7.70 4.41
N GLN A 189 25.59 6.41 4.29
CA GLN A 189 26.73 5.90 3.53
C GLN A 189 26.29 5.43 2.15
N SER A 190 25.22 4.63 2.11
CA SER A 190 24.69 4.02 0.89
C SER A 190 23.23 3.61 1.07
N PHE A 191 22.56 3.33 -0.03
CA PHE A 191 21.19 2.82 -0.03
C PHE A 191 20.99 1.89 -1.24
N VAL A 192 19.95 1.06 -1.16
CA VAL A 192 19.46 0.23 -2.28
C VAL A 192 18.03 0.65 -2.55
N GLY A 193 17.80 1.31 -3.68
CA GLY A 193 16.50 1.85 -4.05
C GLY A 193 16.54 2.59 -5.37
N THR A 194 15.49 3.33 -5.66
CA THR A 194 15.36 4.14 -6.87
C THR A 194 15.69 5.62 -6.57
N GLY A 195 16.29 6.31 -7.54
CA GLY A 195 16.56 7.75 -7.45
C GLY A 195 17.96 8.14 -6.93
N SER A 196 18.06 9.36 -6.39
CA SER A 196 19.32 9.94 -5.87
C SER A 196 19.57 9.55 -4.41
N LEU A 197 20.77 9.87 -3.88
CA LEU A 197 21.08 9.66 -2.45
C LEU A 197 19.95 10.24 -1.58
N PRO A 198 19.41 9.45 -0.63
CA PRO A 198 18.29 9.90 0.18
C PRO A 198 18.72 11.08 1.03
N THR A 199 17.85 12.10 1.05
CA THR A 199 18.04 13.27 1.91
C THR A 199 17.32 13.04 3.23
N VAL A 200 17.78 13.74 4.25
CA VAL A 200 17.32 13.55 5.62
C VAL A 200 16.55 14.81 6.05
N THR A 201 15.24 14.68 6.29
CA THR A 201 14.38 15.78 6.77
C THR A 201 14.01 15.57 8.23
N LEU A 202 14.20 16.60 9.06
CA LEU A 202 13.75 16.59 10.44
C LEU A 202 12.22 16.77 10.52
N LEU A 203 11.52 15.96 11.32
CA LEU A 203 10.06 16.00 11.44
C LEU A 203 9.52 16.64 12.73
N SER A 204 10.35 17.10 13.68
CA SER A 204 9.86 17.62 14.96
C SER A 204 10.07 19.12 15.22
N ASP A 205 9.08 19.68 15.94
CA ASP A 205 8.89 21.02 16.49
C ASP A 205 9.35 21.15 17.96
N ASN A 206 10.04 20.16 18.52
CA ASN A 206 10.74 20.27 19.81
C ASN A 206 12.19 19.78 19.71
N SER A 207 13.04 20.77 19.45
CA SER A 207 14.51 20.83 19.41
C SER A 207 15.30 19.61 19.89
N THR A 208 16.14 19.07 19.01
CA THR A 208 17.62 19.16 19.18
C THR A 208 18.42 18.53 18.04
N PHE A 209 17.90 17.63 17.19
CA PHE A 209 18.73 17.02 16.12
C PHE A 209 19.35 18.04 15.16
N ALA A 210 20.65 17.88 14.89
CA ALA A 210 21.25 18.46 13.69
C ALA A 210 21.16 17.42 12.56
N ALA A 211 20.10 17.52 11.75
CA ALA A 211 20.03 16.86 10.46
C ALA A 211 20.48 17.86 9.38
N SER A 212 21.56 17.53 8.66
CA SER A 212 22.03 18.36 7.53
C SER A 212 22.48 17.45 6.40
N GLY A 213 21.76 17.50 5.28
CA GLY A 213 22.03 16.68 4.10
C GLY A 213 21.84 15.19 4.40
N SER A 214 22.94 14.49 4.63
CA SER A 214 23.01 13.03 4.84
C SER A 214 23.44 12.64 6.27
N ARG A 215 23.61 13.61 7.18
CA ARG A 215 24.09 13.39 8.55
C ARG A 215 22.97 13.59 9.56
N ILE A 216 22.91 12.72 10.58
CA ILE A 216 22.10 12.81 11.79
C ILE A 216 23.03 12.79 13.01
N GLY A 217 22.96 13.79 13.89
CA GLY A 217 23.69 13.75 15.17
C GLY A 217 23.54 15.00 16.03
N ASN A 218 24.18 14.97 17.19
CA ASN A 218 24.19 16.06 18.17
C ASN A 218 25.47 16.94 18.12
N PRO A 219 25.37 18.26 17.87
CA PRO A 219 26.54 19.15 17.95
C PRO A 219 27.00 19.46 19.39
N VAL A 220 26.20 19.16 20.42
CA VAL A 220 26.46 19.50 21.84
C VAL A 220 26.13 18.32 22.76
N ALA A 221 27.12 17.56 23.21
CA ALA A 221 26.90 16.42 24.10
C ALA A 221 26.79 16.84 25.59
N SER A 222 25.93 16.17 26.35
CA SER A 222 25.66 16.49 27.76
C SER A 222 25.03 15.31 28.51
N ASP A 223 25.27 15.26 29.83
CA ASP A 223 24.94 14.15 30.74
C ASP A 223 23.46 14.14 31.18
N SER A 224 22.51 14.14 30.24
CA SER A 224 21.11 14.35 30.60
C SER A 224 20.07 13.78 29.62
N SER A 225 18.92 13.41 30.18
CA SER A 225 17.72 12.91 29.48
C SER A 225 17.11 13.97 28.58
N CYS A 226 16.52 13.55 27.46
CA CYS A 226 15.70 14.36 26.57
C CYS A 226 14.68 15.19 27.37
N VAL A 227 14.93 16.49 27.52
CA VAL A 227 13.94 17.47 27.98
C VAL A 227 14.01 18.71 27.09
N SER A 228 12.93 19.49 27.05
CA SER A 228 12.91 20.76 26.32
C SER A 228 13.78 21.80 27.07
N GLY A 229 14.92 22.22 26.51
CA GLY A 229 15.79 23.21 27.14
C GLY A 229 17.27 23.14 26.75
N SER A 230 18.12 23.76 27.58
CA SER A 230 19.57 23.87 27.33
C SER A 230 20.35 22.63 27.80
N ASN A 231 20.93 21.92 26.83
CA ASN A 231 21.93 20.84 26.93
C ASN A 231 21.47 19.50 27.50
N LEU A 232 20.70 18.74 26.70
CA LEU A 232 20.32 17.35 27.00
C LEU A 232 20.34 16.46 25.75
N ALA A 233 20.44 15.13 25.92
CA ALA A 233 20.50 14.16 24.81
C ALA A 233 19.30 14.31 23.83
N GLN A 234 19.49 13.90 22.57
CA GLN A 234 18.51 14.18 21.51
C GLN A 234 17.48 13.07 21.34
N CYS A 235 16.22 13.47 21.14
CA CYS A 235 15.10 12.59 20.90
C CYS A 235 14.18 13.13 19.80
N GLY A 236 13.62 12.23 18.98
CA GLY A 236 12.63 12.55 17.95
C GLY A 236 12.90 11.88 16.60
N SER A 237 12.45 12.52 15.52
CA SER A 237 12.10 11.80 14.29
C SER A 237 12.69 12.42 13.04
N VAL A 238 13.18 11.56 12.16
CA VAL A 238 13.85 11.95 10.93
C VAL A 238 13.29 11.14 9.76
N ARG A 239 12.76 11.84 8.77
CA ARG A 239 12.31 11.25 7.50
C ARG A 239 13.51 11.05 6.59
N ILE A 240 13.61 9.86 6.01
CA ILE A 240 14.60 9.57 4.97
C ILE A 240 13.87 9.63 3.63
N ASN A 241 14.04 10.73 2.90
CA ASN A 241 13.29 10.98 1.67
C ASN A 241 13.78 10.08 0.53
N GLY A 242 12.83 9.48 -0.18
CA GLY A 242 13.06 8.58 -1.30
C GLY A 242 12.44 7.20 -1.08
N THR A 243 12.63 6.32 -2.06
CA THR A 243 12.09 4.96 -2.05
C THR A 243 13.25 3.96 -2.07
N PHE A 244 13.28 3.07 -1.08
CA PHE A 244 14.37 2.11 -0.95
C PHE A 244 13.96 0.85 -0.20
N SER A 245 14.69 -0.23 -0.46
CA SER A 245 14.64 -1.48 0.29
C SER A 245 15.73 -1.56 1.36
N SER A 246 16.76 -0.71 1.31
CA SER A 246 17.79 -0.66 2.35
C SER A 246 18.49 0.70 2.44
N ILE A 247 18.80 1.15 3.66
CA ILE A 247 19.69 2.29 3.93
C ILE A 247 20.80 1.82 4.86
N THR A 248 22.04 2.20 4.56
CA THR A 248 23.19 1.98 5.43
C THR A 248 23.74 3.31 5.93
N PHE A 249 23.95 3.38 7.24
CA PHE A 249 24.55 4.50 7.94
C PHE A 249 25.94 4.10 8.45
N ASP A 250 26.94 4.92 8.18
CA ASP A 250 28.17 4.94 8.95
C ASP A 250 27.87 5.44 10.36
N VAL A 251 28.33 4.70 11.35
CA VAL A 251 28.20 5.06 12.75
C VAL A 251 29.53 5.65 13.22
N LYS A 252 29.55 6.95 13.45
CA LYS A 252 30.72 7.68 13.94
C LYS A 252 30.53 8.08 15.39
N PHE A 253 31.66 8.30 16.06
CA PHE A 253 31.69 8.76 17.44
C PHE A 253 32.40 10.10 17.50
N ALA A 254 31.76 11.10 18.08
CA ALA A 254 32.31 12.43 18.29
C ALA A 254 32.59 12.65 19.77
N ILE A 255 33.75 13.21 20.07
CA ILE A 255 34.22 13.48 21.43
C ILE A 255 34.67 14.92 21.50
N ARG A 256 34.23 15.64 22.53
CA ARG A 256 34.88 16.88 22.97
C ARG A 256 35.59 16.60 24.28
N SER A 257 36.92 16.64 24.28
CA SER A 257 37.70 16.39 25.49
C SER A 257 38.18 17.68 26.12
N THR A 258 37.88 17.91 27.40
CA THR A 258 38.39 19.04 28.19
C THR A 258 39.79 18.78 28.76
N SER A 259 40.23 17.51 28.81
CA SER A 259 41.55 17.06 29.28
C SER A 259 42.22 16.12 28.27
N ALA A 260 43.56 16.04 28.24
CA ALA A 260 44.29 15.09 27.40
C ALA A 260 44.08 13.68 27.95
N VAL A 261 43.62 12.75 27.11
CA VAL A 261 43.55 11.33 27.47
C VAL A 261 44.32 10.53 26.44
N THR A 262 45.37 9.84 26.88
CA THR A 262 46.20 8.99 26.03
C THR A 262 45.48 7.66 25.80
N ALA A 263 44.69 7.61 24.73
CA ALA A 263 43.96 6.45 24.22
C ALA A 263 42.94 5.81 25.19
N TRP A 264 41.66 5.92 24.86
CA TRP A 264 40.60 5.14 25.51
C TRP A 264 40.57 3.73 24.90
N ASN A 265 41.00 2.74 25.68
CA ASN A 265 40.87 1.31 25.38
C ASN A 265 39.86 0.61 26.32
N ALA A 266 39.09 1.38 27.10
CA ALA A 266 38.15 0.88 28.08
C ALA A 266 36.70 0.91 27.56
N ILE A 267 35.94 -0.08 27.99
CA ILE A 267 34.54 -0.41 27.62
C ILE A 267 33.53 0.66 28.16
N SER A 268 34.03 1.72 28.80
CA SER A 268 33.27 2.87 29.30
C SER A 268 34.22 4.06 29.48
N PRO A 269 33.75 5.31 29.25
CA PRO A 269 32.39 5.73 28.90
C PRO A 269 32.10 5.65 27.38
N GLY A 270 30.82 5.47 27.02
CA GLY A 270 30.33 5.42 25.64
C GLY A 270 28.98 6.11 25.49
N ASP A 271 28.43 6.11 24.27
CA ASP A 271 27.11 6.69 23.96
C ASP A 271 26.12 5.57 23.63
N GLY A 272 24.86 5.74 24.00
CA GLY A 272 23.82 4.76 23.74
C GLY A 272 22.50 5.41 23.32
N PHE A 273 21.93 4.91 22.22
CA PHE A 273 20.67 5.43 21.68
C PHE A 273 19.70 4.30 21.32
N ASN A 274 18.40 4.62 21.29
CA ASN A 274 17.37 3.75 20.75
C ASN A 274 17.04 4.14 19.31
N LEU A 275 16.76 3.13 18.50
CA LEU A 275 16.23 3.25 17.15
C LEU A 275 14.92 2.48 17.05
N THR A 276 13.86 3.15 16.59
CA THR A 276 12.67 2.48 16.04
C THR A 276 12.28 3.13 14.72
N ILE A 277 11.42 2.47 13.95
CA ILE A 277 11.09 2.83 12.57
C ILE A 277 9.57 2.92 12.43
N SER A 278 9.08 3.89 11.67
CA SER A 278 7.72 3.92 11.14
C SER A 278 7.75 4.11 9.63
N VAL A 279 6.71 3.64 8.96
CA VAL A 279 6.49 3.85 7.53
C VAL A 279 5.21 4.64 7.33
N ASP A 280 5.14 5.37 6.23
CA ASP A 280 3.92 6.06 5.86
C ASP A 280 2.89 5.04 5.33
N GLU A 281 1.63 5.27 5.64
CA GLU A 281 0.49 4.52 5.12
C GLU A 281 -0.53 5.49 4.56
N ASP A 282 -1.21 5.02 3.53
CA ASP A 282 -2.37 5.65 2.90
C ASP A 282 -3.65 4.91 3.34
N PHE A 283 -4.74 5.66 3.52
CA PHE A 283 -5.99 5.19 4.09
C PHE A 283 -7.19 5.67 3.29
N GLY A 284 -8.06 4.75 2.91
CA GLY A 284 -9.28 5.12 2.18
C GLY A 284 -10.14 6.08 2.99
N ASP A 285 -10.60 7.15 2.34
CA ASP A 285 -11.27 8.29 2.94
C ASP A 285 -12.80 8.24 2.77
N ALA A 286 -13.34 7.14 2.22
CA ALA A 286 -14.77 6.91 2.12
C ALA A 286 -15.49 7.10 3.47
N PRO A 287 -16.79 7.46 3.46
CA PRO A 287 -17.56 7.66 4.67
C PRO A 287 -17.42 6.51 5.66
N ALA A 288 -17.37 6.83 6.95
CA ALA A 288 -17.17 5.84 8.01
C ALA A 288 -18.18 4.67 7.98
N ALA A 289 -19.37 4.87 7.42
CA ALA A 289 -20.39 3.81 7.25
C ALA A 289 -19.98 2.72 6.24
N LEU A 290 -19.14 3.05 5.25
CA LEU A 290 -18.60 2.13 4.24
C LEU A 290 -17.33 1.42 4.71
N GLN A 291 -16.80 1.82 5.86
CA GLN A 291 -15.64 1.17 6.46
C GLN A 291 -16.11 -0.11 7.17
N GLY A 292 -15.38 -1.21 6.98
CA GLY A 292 -15.70 -2.49 7.62
C GLY A 292 -15.28 -2.54 9.08
N ALA A 293 -15.10 -3.75 9.61
CA ALA A 293 -14.46 -3.94 10.91
C ALA A 293 -13.02 -3.39 10.94
N THR A 294 -12.43 -3.28 9.76
CA THR A 294 -11.11 -2.73 9.49
C THR A 294 -11.20 -1.77 8.32
N VAL A 295 -10.23 -0.87 8.19
CA VAL A 295 -10.17 0.11 7.09
C VAL A 295 -9.20 -0.32 6.00
N ALA A 296 -9.57 -0.02 4.74
CA ALA A 296 -8.64 -0.15 3.63
C ALA A 296 -7.47 0.81 3.85
N SER A 297 -6.27 0.26 3.74
CA SER A 297 -5.04 1.02 3.86
C SER A 297 -3.93 0.32 3.10
N HIS A 298 -2.87 1.06 2.79
CA HIS A 298 -1.68 0.54 2.13
C HIS A 298 -0.42 1.10 2.75
N ILE A 299 0.64 0.29 2.79
CA ILE A 299 1.97 0.78 3.11
C ILE A 299 2.53 1.49 1.87
N LEU A 300 3.02 2.72 2.03
CA LEU A 300 3.51 3.48 0.90
C LEU A 300 4.82 2.93 0.35
N GLY A 301 4.83 2.74 -0.96
CA GLY A 301 5.97 2.25 -1.74
C GLY A 301 6.08 2.99 -3.08
N PRO A 302 6.76 2.40 -4.07
CA PRO A 302 6.84 2.99 -5.41
C PRO A 302 5.54 2.82 -6.22
N LEU A 303 4.72 1.81 -5.88
CA LEU A 303 3.44 1.54 -6.52
C LEU A 303 2.36 2.45 -5.92
N HIS A 304 1.64 3.18 -6.74
CA HIS A 304 0.56 4.09 -6.32
C HIS A 304 -0.37 4.44 -7.49
N LEU A 305 -1.54 4.95 -7.19
CA LEU A 305 -2.49 5.51 -8.13
C LEU A 305 -2.05 6.92 -8.51
N GLY A 306 -2.33 7.30 -9.75
CA GLY A 306 -2.08 8.65 -10.25
C GLY A 306 -0.63 9.12 -10.17
N ALA A 307 -0.43 10.41 -9.88
CA ALA A 307 0.87 11.09 -10.01
C ALA A 307 1.59 11.26 -8.67
N SER A 308 0.84 11.27 -7.57
CA SER A 308 1.38 11.46 -6.23
C SER A 308 0.50 10.80 -5.20
N VAL A 309 1.13 10.30 -4.13
CA VAL A 309 0.44 9.71 -2.98
C VAL A 309 0.74 10.51 -1.71
N THR A 310 -0.27 10.69 -0.87
CA THR A 310 -0.15 11.32 0.45
C THR A 310 -0.18 10.31 1.58
N ALA A 311 0.46 10.66 2.71
CA ALA A 311 0.48 9.81 3.89
C ALA A 311 -0.58 10.29 4.89
N ASP A 312 -1.43 9.37 5.37
CA ASP A 312 -2.57 9.74 6.23
C ASP A 312 -2.37 9.34 7.68
N ASN A 313 -1.41 8.45 7.97
CA ASN A 313 -1.04 8.06 9.33
C ASN A 313 -0.11 9.08 10.03
N THR A 314 -0.35 10.38 9.85
CA THR A 314 0.49 11.47 10.41
C THR A 314 0.46 11.59 11.94
N THR A 315 -0.47 10.89 12.60
CA THR A 315 -0.67 10.93 14.06
C THR A 315 -0.70 9.56 14.76
N THR A 316 -0.48 8.45 14.04
CA THR A 316 -0.44 7.11 14.64
C THR A 316 0.63 6.24 13.97
N ARG A 317 1.36 5.42 14.75
CA ARG A 317 2.32 4.46 14.18
C ARG A 317 1.56 3.27 13.63
N ASN A 318 1.79 2.90 12.36
CA ASN A 318 1.54 1.58 11.74
C ASN A 318 0.73 0.61 12.62
N GLY A 319 -0.50 1.00 12.92
CA GLY A 319 -1.25 0.54 14.10
C GLY A 319 -1.87 -0.83 13.91
N GLY A 320 -1.70 -1.40 12.73
CA GLY A 320 -2.46 -2.53 12.25
C GLY A 320 -3.84 -2.08 11.79
N ALA A 321 -4.79 -2.99 11.87
CA ALA A 321 -6.13 -2.76 11.38
C ALA A 321 -6.88 -1.76 12.27
N LEU A 322 -6.97 -0.52 11.81
CA LEU A 322 -7.81 0.50 12.44
C LEU A 322 -9.29 0.23 12.11
N SER A 323 -10.18 0.57 13.04
CA SER A 323 -11.64 0.50 12.86
C SER A 323 -12.21 1.75 12.17
N THR A 324 -11.41 2.80 12.02
CA THR A 324 -11.85 4.06 11.41
C THR A 324 -10.65 4.73 10.76
N SER A 325 -10.83 5.21 9.53
CA SER A 325 -9.76 5.87 8.78
C SER A 325 -9.53 7.27 9.35
N PRO A 326 -8.27 7.74 9.44
CA PRO A 326 -7.95 9.09 9.90
C PRO A 326 -8.45 10.19 8.96
N VAL A 327 -8.73 9.86 7.70
CA VAL A 327 -9.17 10.80 6.65
C VAL A 327 -10.61 10.58 6.20
N ALA A 328 -11.31 9.58 6.77
CA ALA A 328 -12.70 9.29 6.44
C ALA A 328 -13.62 10.53 6.56
N ASN A 329 -14.38 10.82 5.51
CA ASN A 329 -15.28 11.96 5.47
C ASN A 329 -16.55 11.65 4.65
N PRO A 330 -17.64 12.42 4.80
CA PRO A 330 -18.92 12.12 4.14
C PRO A 330 -18.91 12.21 2.60
N SER A 331 -17.87 12.77 1.99
CA SER A 331 -17.82 13.06 0.56
C SER A 331 -16.65 12.39 -0.16
N ALA A 332 -15.84 11.58 0.53
CA ALA A 332 -14.57 11.05 0.01
C ALA A 332 -13.70 12.17 -0.59
N THR A 333 -13.42 13.22 0.21
CA THR A 333 -12.51 14.33 -0.13
C THR A 333 -11.53 14.67 1.03
N GLY A 334 -11.09 13.67 1.77
CA GLY A 334 -10.37 13.77 3.04
C GLY A 334 -8.87 13.88 2.85
N ASP A 335 -8.41 13.41 1.70
CA ASP A 335 -7.07 13.44 1.15
C ASP A 335 -7.15 13.88 -0.33
N THR A 336 -6.09 13.62 -1.09
CA THR A 336 -5.99 13.99 -2.51
C THR A 336 -5.97 12.74 -3.34
N ASP A 337 -7.10 12.40 -3.95
CA ASP A 337 -7.16 11.35 -4.96
C ASP A 337 -6.89 11.94 -6.36
N ASP A 338 -5.93 11.37 -7.09
CA ASP A 338 -5.56 11.82 -8.42
C ASP A 338 -5.41 10.70 -9.46
N GLY A 339 -5.66 9.45 -9.06
CA GLY A 339 -5.53 8.28 -9.91
C GLY A 339 -6.71 7.95 -10.80
N VAL A 340 -7.95 8.28 -10.43
CA VAL A 340 -9.15 7.88 -11.16
C VAL A 340 -9.83 9.07 -11.82
N THR A 341 -10.01 8.98 -13.13
CA THR A 341 -10.83 9.95 -13.86
C THR A 341 -12.26 9.44 -13.95
N LEU A 342 -13.14 9.93 -13.09
CA LEU A 342 -14.57 9.66 -13.20
C LEU A 342 -15.16 10.29 -14.48
N PRO A 343 -16.19 9.68 -15.08
CA PRO A 343 -16.86 10.25 -16.25
C PRO A 343 -17.47 11.60 -15.92
N ALA A 344 -17.54 12.50 -16.91
CA ALA A 344 -18.14 13.82 -16.76
C ALA A 344 -19.67 13.82 -16.49
N GLY A 345 -20.32 12.66 -16.44
CA GLY A 345 -21.76 12.51 -16.23
C GLY A 345 -22.09 11.39 -15.24
N ASP A 346 -23.38 11.30 -14.90
CA ASP A 346 -23.87 10.34 -13.91
C ASP A 346 -23.76 8.88 -14.39
N PHE A 347 -23.69 7.97 -13.43
CA PHE A 347 -23.78 6.53 -13.66
C PHE A 347 -25.24 6.16 -13.96
N VAL A 348 -25.59 6.13 -15.25
CA VAL A 348 -26.93 5.77 -15.70
C VAL A 348 -27.15 4.26 -15.63
N ARG A 349 -28.20 3.82 -14.93
CA ARG A 349 -28.52 2.39 -14.79
C ARG A 349 -28.70 1.71 -16.15
N GLY A 350 -28.10 0.52 -16.29
CA GLY A 350 -28.13 -0.26 -17.53
C GLY A 350 -27.19 0.22 -18.63
N SER A 351 -26.43 1.29 -18.39
CA SER A 351 -25.36 1.73 -19.30
C SER A 351 -24.02 1.05 -18.97
N THR A 352 -23.02 1.26 -19.83
CA THR A 352 -21.63 0.91 -19.56
C THR A 352 -20.79 2.17 -19.58
N VAL A 353 -19.95 2.31 -18.56
CA VAL A 353 -19.09 3.47 -18.33
C VAL A 353 -17.63 3.04 -18.53
N GLN A 354 -16.81 3.91 -19.13
CA GLN A 354 -15.36 3.73 -19.15
C GLN A 354 -14.73 4.57 -18.04
N ILE A 355 -13.89 3.95 -17.20
CA ILE A 355 -13.17 4.62 -16.11
C ILE A 355 -11.66 4.43 -16.34
N PRO A 356 -10.95 5.49 -16.79
CA PRO A 356 -9.50 5.49 -16.83
C PRO A 356 -8.93 5.59 -15.41
N VAL A 357 -8.00 4.69 -15.08
CA VAL A 357 -7.27 4.67 -13.80
C VAL A 357 -5.78 4.75 -14.09
N THR A 358 -5.17 5.88 -13.76
CA THR A 358 -3.73 6.10 -13.87
C THR A 358 -3.02 5.32 -12.76
N VAL A 359 -2.00 4.55 -13.13
CA VAL A 359 -1.20 3.74 -12.21
C VAL A 359 0.28 4.07 -12.39
N THR A 360 0.99 4.23 -11.27
CA THR A 360 2.43 4.46 -11.25
C THR A 360 3.14 3.29 -10.57
N GLY A 361 4.25 2.85 -11.17
CA GLY A 361 5.01 1.67 -10.73
C GLY A 361 4.75 0.44 -11.60
N THR A 362 5.32 -0.70 -11.22
CA THR A 362 5.22 -1.95 -11.98
C THR A 362 4.68 -3.09 -11.14
N GLY A 363 3.98 -4.03 -11.76
CA GLY A 363 3.48 -5.23 -11.08
C GLY A 363 2.20 -5.03 -10.28
N GLY A 364 1.57 -3.86 -10.38
CA GLY A 364 0.31 -3.55 -9.74
C GLY A 364 -0.86 -4.42 -10.21
N ARG A 365 -1.83 -4.58 -9.32
CA ARG A 365 -3.12 -5.25 -9.49
C ARG A 365 -4.19 -4.32 -8.98
N LEU A 366 -4.97 -3.76 -9.89
CA LEU A 366 -6.06 -2.88 -9.54
C LEU A 366 -7.30 -3.70 -9.13
N GLN A 367 -7.81 -3.41 -7.95
CA GLN A 367 -9.09 -3.88 -7.41
C GLN A 367 -10.03 -2.68 -7.34
N GLY A 368 -11.31 -2.88 -7.62
CA GLY A 368 -12.26 -1.79 -7.62
C GLY A 368 -13.66 -2.24 -7.21
N TRP A 369 -14.37 -1.39 -6.48
CA TRP A 369 -15.74 -1.61 -6.06
C TRP A 369 -16.58 -0.35 -6.19
N ILE A 370 -17.88 -0.51 -6.43
CA ILE A 370 -18.89 0.54 -6.35
C ILE A 370 -20.06 -0.02 -5.54
N ASP A 371 -20.51 0.72 -4.51
CA ASP A 371 -21.70 0.35 -3.74
C ASP A 371 -22.98 0.62 -4.57
N TRP A 372 -23.34 -0.30 -5.46
CA TRP A 372 -24.51 -0.13 -6.33
C TRP A 372 -25.83 -0.17 -5.57
N GLY A 373 -25.85 -0.94 -4.47
CA GLY A 373 -27.01 -1.16 -3.62
C GLY A 373 -27.29 -0.01 -2.66
N ARG A 374 -26.32 0.91 -2.47
CA ARG A 374 -26.34 1.97 -1.46
C ARG A 374 -26.59 1.39 -0.05
N ASP A 375 -26.02 0.23 0.23
CA ASP A 375 -26.15 -0.48 1.50
C ASP A 375 -25.00 -0.18 2.48
N ASN A 376 -24.04 0.65 2.04
CA ASN A 376 -22.79 1.00 2.73
C ASN A 376 -21.83 -0.18 2.86
N ILE A 377 -21.83 -1.12 1.91
CA ILE A 377 -20.95 -2.28 1.92
C ILE A 377 -20.35 -2.50 0.52
N PHE A 378 -19.07 -2.17 0.32
CA PHE A 378 -18.38 -2.42 -0.96
C PHE A 378 -18.29 -3.91 -1.36
N ALA A 379 -18.48 -4.84 -0.42
CA ALA A 379 -18.30 -6.27 -0.64
C ALA A 379 -19.60 -7.02 -0.98
N THR A 380 -20.71 -6.33 -1.27
CA THR A 380 -21.94 -7.00 -1.70
C THR A 380 -21.74 -7.62 -3.09
N THR A 381 -22.36 -8.78 -3.33
CA THR A 381 -22.25 -9.49 -4.62
C THR A 381 -22.68 -8.58 -5.77
N GLY A 382 -21.76 -8.28 -6.69
CA GLY A 382 -22.00 -7.40 -7.83
C GLY A 382 -21.31 -6.03 -7.74
N ASP A 383 -20.84 -5.63 -6.55
CA ASP A 383 -20.18 -4.34 -6.35
C ASP A 383 -18.75 -4.29 -6.88
N ARG A 384 -18.09 -5.45 -6.95
CA ARG A 384 -16.74 -5.57 -7.50
C ARG A 384 -16.75 -5.27 -9.01
N ILE A 385 -16.09 -4.18 -9.40
CA ILE A 385 -15.94 -3.73 -10.79
C ILE A 385 -14.57 -4.07 -11.38
N ALA A 386 -13.55 -4.29 -10.55
CA ALA A 386 -12.23 -4.76 -10.95
C ALA A 386 -11.68 -5.75 -9.93
N SER A 387 -11.06 -6.83 -10.40
CA SER A 387 -10.61 -7.93 -9.52
C SER A 387 -9.11 -8.06 -9.35
N ASN A 388 -8.32 -7.74 -10.38
CA ASN A 388 -6.86 -7.86 -10.46
C ASN A 388 -6.46 -7.25 -11.82
N ALA A 389 -6.98 -6.07 -12.14
CA ALA A 389 -6.73 -5.48 -13.46
C ALA A 389 -5.26 -5.08 -13.58
N ILE A 390 -4.68 -5.29 -14.77
CA ILE A 390 -3.26 -5.08 -15.07
C ILE A 390 -3.19 -4.18 -16.30
N ASP A 391 -2.38 -3.11 -16.21
CA ASP A 391 -2.06 -2.21 -17.33
C ASP A 391 -1.48 -3.00 -18.53
N GLY A 392 -2.12 -2.89 -19.69
CA GLY A 392 -1.79 -3.68 -20.87
C GLY A 392 -2.17 -5.16 -20.82
N GLY A 393 -2.99 -5.56 -19.85
CA GLY A 393 -3.25 -6.96 -19.53
C GLY A 393 -4.72 -7.28 -19.23
N ALA A 394 -4.92 -8.28 -18.39
CA ALA A 394 -6.27 -8.70 -18.01
C ALA A 394 -6.99 -7.58 -17.24
N GLY A 395 -8.25 -7.31 -17.58
CA GLY A 395 -9.07 -6.28 -16.93
C GLY A 395 -8.85 -4.86 -17.44
N ASP A 396 -7.87 -4.65 -18.32
CA ASP A 396 -7.67 -3.40 -19.05
C ASP A 396 -8.34 -3.51 -20.43
N SER A 397 -9.29 -2.62 -20.71
CA SER A 397 -10.17 -2.73 -21.88
C SER A 397 -9.51 -2.30 -23.18
N ASP A 398 -8.46 -1.46 -23.11
CA ASP A 398 -7.69 -1.07 -24.29
C ASP A 398 -6.47 -2.00 -24.52
N GLY A 399 -6.08 -2.77 -23.51
CA GLY A 399 -5.02 -3.77 -23.57
C GLY A 399 -3.63 -3.19 -23.86
N THR A 400 -3.42 -1.90 -23.62
CA THR A 400 -2.18 -1.19 -23.91
C THR A 400 -1.46 -0.81 -22.63
N ALA A 401 -0.22 -1.28 -22.46
CA ALA A 401 0.61 -0.88 -21.32
C ALA A 401 1.08 0.58 -21.48
N ASN A 402 0.33 1.52 -20.89
CA ASN A 402 0.54 2.95 -21.04
C ASN A 402 0.48 3.72 -19.71
N GLY A 403 0.43 3.01 -18.57
CA GLY A 403 0.25 3.60 -17.25
C GLY A 403 -1.21 3.94 -16.93
N ILE A 404 -2.18 3.49 -17.73
CA ILE A 404 -3.61 3.72 -17.53
C ILE A 404 -4.35 2.40 -17.74
N ILE A 405 -5.09 1.97 -16.72
CA ILE A 405 -6.01 0.85 -16.82
C ILE A 405 -7.39 1.40 -17.18
N THR A 406 -7.91 1.03 -18.36
CA THR A 406 -9.26 1.45 -18.78
C THR A 406 -10.29 0.39 -18.35
N LEU A 407 -11.08 0.69 -17.33
CA LEU A 407 -12.14 -0.21 -16.86
C LEU A 407 -13.44 -0.01 -17.65
N SER A 408 -14.00 -1.08 -18.21
CA SER A 408 -15.33 -1.10 -18.81
C SER A 408 -16.36 -1.59 -17.79
N VAL A 409 -17.06 -0.65 -17.15
CA VAL A 409 -17.91 -0.89 -15.98
C VAL A 409 -19.39 -0.88 -16.37
N PRO A 410 -20.09 -2.03 -16.38
CA PRO A 410 -21.53 -2.06 -16.56
C PRO A 410 -22.24 -1.58 -15.29
N VAL A 411 -23.12 -0.57 -15.42
CA VAL A 411 -23.96 -0.07 -14.32
C VAL A 411 -25.16 -1.02 -14.18
N PRO A 412 -25.33 -1.72 -13.04
CA PRO A 412 -26.43 -2.67 -12.88
C PRO A 412 -27.80 -1.99 -13.04
N THR A 413 -28.73 -2.65 -13.74
CA THR A 413 -30.12 -2.16 -13.87
C THR A 413 -30.83 -2.09 -12.52
N GLY A 414 -30.43 -2.94 -11.57
CA GLY A 414 -30.93 -2.98 -10.19
C GLY A 414 -30.25 -2.01 -9.22
N ALA A 415 -29.26 -1.22 -9.66
CA ALA A 415 -28.62 -0.23 -8.78
C ALA A 415 -29.65 0.78 -8.25
N LEU A 416 -29.41 1.32 -7.05
CA LEU A 416 -30.30 2.32 -6.44
C LEU A 416 -29.86 3.72 -6.84
N PRO A 417 -30.75 4.57 -7.41
CA PRO A 417 -30.41 5.95 -7.73
C PRO A 417 -30.03 6.78 -6.48
N GLY A 418 -29.16 7.76 -6.65
CA GLY A 418 -28.65 8.67 -5.62
C GLY A 418 -27.13 8.64 -5.49
N THR A 419 -26.61 9.33 -4.47
CA THR A 419 -25.19 9.34 -4.13
C THR A 419 -24.73 7.97 -3.66
N SER A 420 -23.61 7.51 -4.20
CA SER A 420 -22.88 6.33 -3.76
C SER A 420 -21.37 6.58 -3.81
N PHE A 421 -20.56 5.56 -3.56
CA PHE A 421 -19.11 5.65 -3.49
C PHE A 421 -18.45 4.54 -4.29
N ALA A 422 -17.25 4.83 -4.79
CA ALA A 422 -16.35 3.91 -5.43
C ALA A 422 -15.06 3.81 -4.61
N ARG A 423 -14.44 2.63 -4.58
CA ARG A 423 -13.13 2.39 -3.96
C ARG A 423 -12.21 1.74 -4.97
N PHE A 424 -11.01 2.26 -5.12
CA PHE A 424 -9.96 1.70 -5.97
C PHE A 424 -8.75 1.38 -5.11
N ARG A 425 -8.18 0.20 -5.30
CA ARG A 425 -7.01 -0.26 -4.55
C ARG A 425 -5.99 -0.83 -5.50
N LEU A 426 -4.78 -0.28 -5.49
CA LEU A 426 -3.66 -0.79 -6.25
C LEU A 426 -2.66 -1.42 -5.28
N SER A 427 -2.24 -2.66 -5.53
CA SER A 427 -1.18 -3.35 -4.76
C SER A 427 -0.49 -4.38 -5.64
N THR A 428 0.67 -4.89 -5.24
CA THR A 428 1.25 -6.09 -5.87
C THR A 428 0.51 -7.38 -5.49
N THR A 429 -0.44 -7.30 -4.55
CA THR A 429 -1.20 -8.44 -4.03
C THR A 429 -2.48 -8.69 -4.83
N ASP A 430 -2.66 -9.94 -5.26
CA ASP A 430 -3.90 -10.39 -5.87
C ASP A 430 -5.02 -10.57 -4.83
N GLY A 431 -6.25 -10.34 -5.25
CA GLY A 431 -7.46 -10.70 -4.51
C GLY A 431 -7.71 -9.93 -3.20
N LEU A 432 -7.23 -8.69 -3.08
CA LEU A 432 -7.56 -7.84 -1.94
C LEU A 432 -9.09 -7.60 -1.88
N GLY A 433 -9.68 -7.75 -0.70
CA GLY A 433 -10.98 -7.21 -0.32
C GLY A 433 -10.97 -5.68 -0.15
N PRO A 434 -12.11 -5.08 0.21
CA PRO A 434 -12.24 -3.62 0.26
C PRO A 434 -11.89 -3.00 1.62
N THR A 435 -11.42 -3.76 2.62
CA THR A 435 -11.36 -3.26 4.02
C THR A 435 -10.10 -3.65 4.80
N GLU A 436 -9.23 -4.48 4.26
CA GLU A 436 -8.00 -4.87 4.96
C GLU A 436 -6.82 -3.95 4.65
N LEU A 437 -5.80 -3.97 5.51
CA LEU A 437 -4.49 -3.43 5.19
C LEU A 437 -3.83 -4.28 4.10
N ALA A 438 -3.38 -3.62 3.04
CA ALA A 438 -2.61 -4.26 2.00
C ALA A 438 -1.10 -3.96 2.10
N PRO A 439 -0.28 -4.84 1.53
CA PRO A 439 1.15 -4.87 1.85
C PRO A 439 1.97 -3.74 1.24
N ASP A 440 1.46 -3.12 0.18
CA ASP A 440 2.00 -1.99 -0.56
C ASP A 440 0.90 -1.33 -1.39
N GLY A 441 1.14 -0.13 -1.91
CA GLY A 441 0.27 0.51 -2.88
C GLY A 441 -0.50 1.71 -2.35
N GLU A 442 -1.71 1.91 -2.86
CA GLU A 442 -2.59 3.05 -2.52
C GLU A 442 -4.08 2.68 -2.70
N VAL A 443 -4.94 3.30 -1.87
CA VAL A 443 -6.39 3.24 -1.91
C VAL A 443 -6.92 4.65 -2.12
N GLU A 444 -7.79 4.81 -3.10
CA GLU A 444 -8.52 6.05 -3.33
C GLU A 444 -10.02 5.77 -3.30
N ASP A 445 -10.80 6.71 -2.77
CA ASP A 445 -12.26 6.63 -2.77
C ASP A 445 -12.88 7.82 -3.50
N TYR A 446 -14.04 7.62 -4.10
CA TYR A 446 -14.71 8.66 -4.88
C TYR A 446 -16.21 8.65 -4.67
N GLN A 447 -16.79 9.83 -4.50
CA GLN A 447 -18.25 9.99 -4.53
C GLN A 447 -18.75 9.93 -5.99
N ILE A 448 -19.80 9.14 -6.23
CA ILE A 448 -20.48 9.03 -7.52
C ILE A 448 -21.98 9.31 -7.39
N THR A 449 -22.64 9.55 -8.52
CA THR A 449 -24.10 9.69 -8.59
C THR A 449 -24.67 8.66 -9.55
N ILE A 450 -25.63 7.86 -9.06
CA ILE A 450 -26.36 6.87 -9.85
C ILE A 450 -27.72 7.46 -10.23
N VAL A 451 -28.11 7.37 -11.51
CA VAL A 451 -29.39 7.90 -11.99
C VAL A 451 -30.18 6.87 -12.80
N SER A 452 -31.50 7.07 -12.85
CA SER A 452 -32.35 6.30 -13.77
C SER A 452 -32.18 6.79 -15.20
N PRO A 453 -32.25 5.90 -16.21
CA PRO A 453 -32.33 6.33 -17.59
C PRO A 453 -33.56 7.22 -17.82
N VAL A 454 -33.39 8.25 -18.65
CA VAL A 454 -34.45 9.18 -19.04
C VAL A 454 -34.66 9.08 -20.55
N ALA A 455 -35.83 8.58 -20.94
CA ALA A 455 -36.31 8.61 -22.31
C ALA A 455 -37.41 9.67 -22.41
N ASP A 456 -37.68 10.21 -23.59
CA ASP A 456 -38.80 11.15 -23.81
C ASP A 456 -39.57 10.64 -25.02
N LEU A 457 -40.54 9.77 -24.78
CA LEU A 457 -41.23 9.03 -25.82
C LEU A 457 -42.42 9.84 -26.32
N ALA A 458 -42.35 10.28 -27.58
CA ALA A 458 -43.46 10.93 -28.25
C ALA A 458 -44.11 9.98 -29.25
N ILE A 459 -45.44 9.99 -29.34
CA ILE A 459 -46.18 9.32 -30.42
C ILE A 459 -47.08 10.29 -31.15
N THR A 460 -47.10 10.21 -32.48
CA THR A 460 -48.14 10.83 -33.30
C THR A 460 -48.88 9.77 -34.10
N LYS A 461 -50.18 10.00 -34.33
CA LYS A 461 -51.03 9.11 -35.10
C LYS A 461 -51.95 9.92 -35.99
N THR A 462 -51.93 9.66 -37.30
CA THR A 462 -52.77 10.37 -38.26
C THR A 462 -53.07 9.52 -39.49
N ASN A 463 -54.24 9.69 -40.08
CA ASN A 463 -54.59 9.17 -41.40
C ASN A 463 -54.59 10.27 -42.49
N GLY A 464 -54.21 11.51 -42.13
CA GLY A 464 -54.13 12.64 -43.05
C GLY A 464 -55.47 13.16 -43.58
N VAL A 465 -56.61 12.66 -43.08
CA VAL A 465 -57.95 13.04 -43.56
C VAL A 465 -58.90 13.36 -42.41
N THR A 466 -59.86 14.25 -42.64
CA THR A 466 -60.87 14.63 -41.64
C THR A 466 -62.19 13.86 -41.77
N ALA A 467 -62.33 13.05 -42.82
CA ALA A 467 -63.52 12.24 -43.07
C ALA A 467 -63.15 10.90 -43.71
N VAL A 468 -63.90 9.86 -43.36
CA VAL A 468 -63.79 8.52 -43.92
C VAL A 468 -65.18 8.01 -44.30
N SER A 469 -65.28 7.24 -45.38
CA SER A 469 -66.55 6.68 -45.84
C SER A 469 -66.90 5.39 -45.08
N ALA A 470 -68.16 5.24 -44.68
CA ALA A 470 -68.65 3.98 -44.12
C ALA A 470 -68.39 2.80 -45.07
N GLY A 471 -67.90 1.68 -44.54
CA GLY A 471 -67.49 0.51 -45.32
C GLY A 471 -66.19 0.68 -46.11
N GLY A 472 -65.59 1.88 -46.11
CA GLY A 472 -64.30 2.14 -46.73
C GLY A 472 -63.11 1.67 -45.88
N THR A 473 -61.90 1.95 -46.37
CA THR A 473 -60.65 1.66 -45.69
C THR A 473 -59.92 2.96 -45.37
N THR A 474 -59.30 3.04 -44.20
CA THR A 474 -58.40 4.13 -43.80
C THR A 474 -57.06 3.54 -43.35
N SER A 475 -55.97 4.26 -43.58
CA SER A 475 -54.63 3.88 -43.13
C SER A 475 -54.10 4.96 -42.19
N TYR A 476 -53.66 4.56 -40.99
CA TYR A 476 -53.06 5.46 -39.99
C TYR A 476 -51.55 5.27 -39.98
N THR A 477 -50.79 6.34 -40.05
CA THR A 477 -49.36 6.38 -39.75
C THR A 477 -49.17 6.63 -38.26
N LEU A 478 -48.42 5.77 -37.58
CA LEU A 478 -47.97 5.94 -36.20
C LEU A 478 -46.48 6.21 -36.23
N TRP A 479 -46.06 7.29 -35.56
CA TRP A 479 -44.66 7.69 -35.48
C TRP A 479 -44.27 7.83 -34.02
N VAL A 480 -43.46 6.90 -33.52
CA VAL A 480 -42.89 6.93 -32.16
C VAL A 480 -41.47 7.45 -32.23
N THR A 481 -41.07 8.38 -31.37
CA THR A 481 -39.69 8.92 -31.29
C THR A 481 -39.22 8.95 -29.85
N ASN A 482 -37.93 8.73 -29.62
CA ASN A 482 -37.29 9.00 -28.33
C ASN A 482 -36.51 10.33 -28.41
N ASN A 483 -37.06 11.40 -27.86
CA ASN A 483 -36.42 12.71 -27.77
C ASN A 483 -35.46 12.82 -26.55
N GLY A 484 -35.41 11.79 -25.70
CA GLY A 484 -34.68 11.80 -24.44
C GLY A 484 -33.20 11.46 -24.62
N PRO A 485 -32.36 11.74 -23.62
CA PRO A 485 -30.92 11.49 -23.70
C PRO A 485 -30.55 10.00 -23.61
N SER A 486 -31.35 9.18 -22.92
CA SER A 486 -31.06 7.75 -22.76
C SER A 486 -31.75 6.91 -23.84
N PRO A 487 -31.08 5.87 -24.36
CA PRO A 487 -31.76 4.86 -25.18
C PRO A 487 -32.81 4.12 -24.36
N VAL A 488 -33.87 3.64 -25.02
CA VAL A 488 -34.94 2.87 -24.38
C VAL A 488 -35.20 1.59 -25.14
N THR A 489 -35.30 0.48 -24.41
CA THR A 489 -35.60 -0.85 -24.94
C THR A 489 -36.80 -1.40 -24.20
N GLY A 490 -37.75 -2.01 -24.92
CA GLY A 490 -38.94 -2.60 -24.29
C GLY A 490 -40.03 -1.60 -23.93
N ALA A 491 -39.99 -0.39 -24.51
CA ALA A 491 -41.15 0.51 -24.48
C ALA A 491 -42.36 -0.16 -25.12
N ILE A 492 -43.55 0.03 -24.55
CA ILE A 492 -44.76 -0.68 -24.97
C ILE A 492 -45.57 0.24 -25.88
N LEU A 493 -45.77 -0.17 -27.13
CA LEU A 493 -46.66 0.51 -28.07
C LEU A 493 -48.04 -0.16 -28.05
N SER A 494 -49.07 0.63 -27.81
CA SER A 494 -50.46 0.18 -27.78
C SER A 494 -51.31 1.01 -28.73
N ASP A 495 -52.16 0.33 -29.49
CA ASP A 495 -53.20 0.93 -30.33
C ASP A 495 -54.46 0.07 -30.12
N PRO A 496 -55.24 0.31 -29.04
CA PRO A 496 -56.39 -0.52 -28.68
C PRO A 496 -57.48 -0.53 -29.75
N ALA A 497 -58.35 -1.55 -29.74
CA ALA A 497 -59.49 -1.61 -30.65
C ALA A 497 -60.36 -0.35 -30.52
N ALA A 498 -60.71 0.27 -31.65
CA ALA A 498 -61.45 1.52 -31.70
C ALA A 498 -62.89 1.27 -32.19
N ALA A 499 -63.88 1.84 -31.49
CA ALA A 499 -65.28 1.71 -31.89
C ALA A 499 -65.50 2.24 -33.31
N GLY A 500 -66.14 1.45 -34.18
CA GLY A 500 -66.40 1.82 -35.57
C GLY A 500 -65.22 1.63 -36.52
N LEU A 501 -64.11 1.04 -36.07
CA LEU A 501 -62.94 0.69 -36.88
C LEU A 501 -62.54 -0.77 -36.61
N THR A 502 -62.19 -1.51 -37.66
CA THR A 502 -61.63 -2.86 -37.53
C THR A 502 -60.25 -2.88 -38.17
N LYS A 503 -59.19 -3.07 -37.37
CA LYS A 503 -57.82 -3.15 -37.88
C LYS A 503 -57.63 -4.43 -38.69
N THR A 504 -57.11 -4.30 -39.90
CA THR A 504 -56.96 -5.43 -40.85
C THR A 504 -55.51 -5.76 -41.15
N ALA A 505 -54.60 -4.79 -41.06
CA ALA A 505 -53.18 -5.01 -41.29
C ALA A 505 -52.32 -3.98 -40.55
N VAL A 506 -51.10 -4.39 -40.21
CA VAL A 506 -50.05 -3.52 -39.70
C VAL A 506 -48.79 -3.82 -40.52
N ALA A 507 -48.10 -2.78 -40.96
CA ALA A 507 -46.87 -2.88 -41.72
C ALA A 507 -45.88 -1.80 -41.26
N CYS A 508 -44.59 -2.06 -41.43
CA CYS A 508 -43.58 -1.01 -41.32
C CYS A 508 -43.82 0.04 -42.40
N SER A 509 -43.59 1.31 -42.06
CA SER A 509 -43.59 2.38 -43.06
C SER A 509 -42.48 2.16 -44.10
N SER A 510 -42.61 2.79 -45.26
CA SER A 510 -41.53 2.84 -46.25
C SER A 510 -40.41 3.82 -45.85
N THR A 511 -40.63 4.67 -44.85
CA THR A 511 -39.57 5.49 -44.26
C THR A 511 -38.59 4.60 -43.50
N ALA A 512 -37.30 4.75 -43.76
CA ALA A 512 -36.27 4.00 -43.05
C ALA A 512 -36.21 4.46 -41.58
N GLY A 513 -36.62 3.59 -40.67
CA GLY A 513 -36.58 3.79 -39.21
C GLY A 513 -36.30 2.47 -38.49
N GLN A 514 -36.65 2.38 -37.20
CA GLN A 514 -36.40 1.18 -36.38
C GLN A 514 -37.37 0.01 -36.64
N CYS A 515 -38.34 0.15 -37.55
CA CYS A 515 -39.24 -0.94 -37.90
C CYS A 515 -38.60 -1.88 -38.92
N ALA A 516 -38.05 -3.00 -38.43
CA ALA A 516 -37.58 -4.10 -39.29
C ALA A 516 -38.69 -5.16 -39.53
N THR A 517 -39.48 -5.44 -38.49
CA THR A 517 -40.60 -6.38 -38.53
C THR A 517 -41.82 -5.71 -37.91
N ALA A 518 -42.92 -5.70 -38.66
CA ALA A 518 -44.18 -5.15 -38.18
C ALA A 518 -44.81 -6.06 -37.12
N PRO A 519 -45.45 -5.50 -36.07
CA PRO A 519 -46.24 -6.29 -35.15
C PRO A 519 -47.51 -6.80 -35.82
N THR A 520 -48.15 -7.79 -35.22
CA THR A 520 -49.51 -8.22 -35.58
C THR A 520 -50.55 -7.24 -35.03
N VAL A 521 -51.75 -7.21 -35.63
CA VAL A 521 -52.89 -6.45 -35.12
C VAL A 521 -53.18 -6.79 -33.65
N ALA A 522 -53.17 -8.07 -33.30
CA ALA A 522 -53.43 -8.53 -31.94
C ALA A 522 -52.40 -8.01 -30.91
N GLN A 523 -51.13 -7.87 -31.30
CA GLN A 523 -50.10 -7.37 -30.39
C GLN A 523 -50.28 -5.88 -30.05
N ILE A 524 -50.60 -5.05 -31.05
CA ILE A 524 -50.84 -3.61 -30.81
C ILE A 524 -52.19 -3.36 -30.15
N GLU A 525 -53.26 -4.11 -30.49
CA GLU A 525 -54.56 -3.98 -29.83
C GLU A 525 -54.53 -4.45 -28.37
N GLY A 526 -53.76 -5.50 -28.10
CA GLY A 526 -53.55 -6.01 -26.75
C GLY A 526 -52.53 -5.24 -25.92
N GLY A 527 -51.86 -4.22 -26.47
CA GLY A 527 -50.81 -3.46 -25.77
C GLY A 527 -49.65 -4.33 -25.28
N SER A 528 -49.33 -5.40 -26.00
CA SER A 528 -48.26 -6.36 -25.64
C SER A 528 -47.02 -6.22 -26.52
N PHE A 529 -47.06 -5.29 -27.49
CA PHE A 529 -45.93 -5.07 -28.38
C PHE A 529 -44.85 -4.25 -27.71
N THR A 530 -43.68 -4.85 -27.53
CA THR A 530 -42.47 -4.19 -27.07
C THR A 530 -41.68 -3.68 -28.28
N LEU A 531 -41.34 -2.40 -28.25
CA LEU A 531 -40.50 -1.77 -29.26
C LEU A 531 -39.07 -2.31 -29.20
N PRO A 532 -38.38 -2.40 -30.35
CA PRO A 532 -36.94 -2.57 -30.35
C PRO A 532 -36.24 -1.40 -29.63
N ALA A 533 -34.94 -1.48 -29.45
CA ALA A 533 -34.19 -0.36 -28.86
C ALA A 533 -34.37 0.91 -29.72
N LEU A 534 -34.82 2.00 -29.10
CA LEU A 534 -34.83 3.34 -29.68
C LEU A 534 -33.76 4.19 -28.98
N ALA A 535 -32.66 4.44 -29.69
CA ALA A 535 -31.66 5.41 -29.24
C ALA A 535 -32.20 6.84 -29.28
N SER A 536 -31.50 7.77 -28.63
CA SER A 536 -31.84 9.20 -28.68
C SER A 536 -31.95 9.70 -30.12
N GLY A 537 -33.05 10.39 -30.44
CA GLY A 537 -33.37 10.92 -31.75
C GLY A 537 -33.84 9.89 -32.79
N GLN A 538 -33.89 8.60 -32.45
CA GLN A 538 -34.43 7.58 -33.36
C GLN A 538 -35.95 7.47 -33.27
N PHE A 539 -36.55 6.92 -34.33
CA PHE A 539 -37.98 6.73 -34.44
C PHE A 539 -38.36 5.32 -34.91
N TYR A 540 -39.57 4.91 -34.57
CA TYR A 540 -40.23 3.68 -35.01
C TYR A 540 -41.57 4.04 -35.65
N GLU A 541 -41.73 3.69 -36.94
CA GLU A 541 -42.90 4.10 -37.73
C GLU A 541 -43.66 2.90 -38.29
N LEU A 542 -44.99 2.90 -38.12
CA LEU A 542 -45.91 1.89 -38.63
C LEU A 542 -47.05 2.50 -39.43
N THR A 543 -47.56 1.73 -40.38
CA THR A 543 -48.88 1.96 -40.99
C THR A 543 -49.88 0.92 -40.48
N VAL A 544 -51.02 1.37 -39.97
CA VAL A 544 -52.13 0.54 -39.48
C VAL A 544 -53.35 0.75 -40.37
N THR A 545 -53.72 -0.27 -41.13
CA THR A 545 -54.88 -0.26 -42.01
C THR A 545 -56.10 -0.75 -41.25
N ALA A 546 -57.23 -0.04 -41.38
CA ALA A 546 -58.49 -0.40 -40.77
C ALA A 546 -59.67 -0.18 -41.74
N THR A 547 -60.69 -1.03 -41.64
CA THR A 547 -61.98 -0.82 -42.30
C THR A 547 -62.91 -0.02 -41.39
N VAL A 548 -63.73 0.84 -41.98
CA VAL A 548 -64.70 1.69 -41.27
C VAL A 548 -65.99 0.91 -41.09
N SER A 549 -66.17 0.31 -39.91
CA SER A 549 -67.38 -0.44 -39.55
C SER A 549 -68.52 0.45 -39.05
N ALA A 550 -68.22 1.70 -38.68
CA ALA A 550 -69.25 2.71 -38.40
C ALA A 550 -70.09 3.00 -39.65
N THR A 551 -71.41 3.03 -39.48
CA THR A 551 -72.37 3.36 -40.54
C THR A 551 -72.67 4.86 -40.61
N SER A 552 -72.42 5.61 -39.53
CA SER A 552 -72.54 7.06 -39.43
C SER A 552 -71.79 7.58 -38.19
N GLY A 553 -71.57 8.90 -38.09
CA GLY A 553 -70.95 9.54 -36.91
C GLY A 553 -69.43 9.71 -37.01
N THR A 554 -68.78 9.87 -35.85
CA THR A 554 -67.33 10.09 -35.74
C THR A 554 -66.63 8.83 -35.24
N VAL A 555 -65.49 8.48 -35.84
CA VAL A 555 -64.57 7.45 -35.37
C VAL A 555 -63.27 8.09 -34.89
N SER A 556 -62.69 7.56 -33.82
CA SER A 556 -61.41 8.01 -33.27
C SER A 556 -60.55 6.78 -32.98
N ASN A 557 -59.28 6.82 -33.36
CA ASN A 557 -58.32 5.78 -33.04
C ASN A 557 -57.12 6.42 -32.34
N THR A 558 -56.82 5.96 -31.13
CA THR A 558 -55.76 6.53 -30.29
C THR A 558 -54.71 5.47 -30.02
N ALA A 559 -53.45 5.80 -30.20
CA ALA A 559 -52.32 4.97 -29.81
C ALA A 559 -51.51 5.67 -28.72
N THR A 560 -50.85 4.91 -27.87
CA THR A 560 -50.03 5.37 -26.76
C THR A 560 -48.69 4.64 -26.76
N VAL A 561 -47.67 5.25 -26.18
CA VAL A 561 -46.38 4.60 -25.94
C VAL A 561 -45.98 4.79 -24.47
N ALA A 562 -45.57 3.71 -23.82
CA ALA A 562 -45.15 3.75 -22.42
C ALA A 562 -43.70 3.31 -22.25
N ALA A 563 -42.92 4.09 -21.51
CA ALA A 563 -41.58 3.69 -21.10
C ALA A 563 -41.62 2.45 -20.19
N PRO A 564 -40.61 1.56 -20.26
CA PRO A 564 -40.50 0.41 -19.37
C PRO A 564 -40.24 0.85 -17.93
N ALA A 565 -40.53 -0.03 -16.97
CA ALA A 565 -40.23 0.22 -15.56
C ALA A 565 -38.73 0.52 -15.33
N GLY A 566 -38.44 1.53 -14.51
CA GLY A 566 -37.06 1.96 -14.22
C GLY A 566 -36.53 3.04 -15.16
N THR A 567 -37.23 3.34 -16.26
CA THR A 567 -36.97 4.48 -17.13
C THR A 567 -37.97 5.59 -16.82
N THR A 568 -37.48 6.83 -16.72
CA THR A 568 -38.36 8.00 -16.55
C THR A 568 -38.72 8.56 -17.92
N ASP A 569 -40.01 8.84 -18.12
CA ASP A 569 -40.53 9.62 -19.26
C ASP A 569 -41.13 10.93 -18.73
N PRO A 570 -40.51 12.10 -19.01
CA PRO A 570 -40.97 13.38 -18.48
C PRO A 570 -42.28 13.87 -19.12
N ALA A 571 -42.62 13.38 -20.32
CA ALA A 571 -43.82 13.80 -21.06
C ALA A 571 -44.55 12.59 -21.67
N PRO A 572 -45.19 11.73 -20.85
CA PRO A 572 -45.83 10.50 -21.33
C PRO A 572 -46.94 10.79 -22.36
N ALA A 573 -46.93 10.05 -23.48
CA ALA A 573 -47.76 10.30 -24.66
C ALA A 573 -48.93 9.32 -24.88
#